data_AF-A0A2C2UAH7-F1
#
_entry.id   AF-A0A2C2UAH7-F1
#
_cell.length_a   1.000
_cell.length_b   1.000
_cell.length_c   1.000
_cell.angle_alpha   90.00
_cell.angle_beta   90.00
_cell.angle_gamma   90.00
#
_symmetry.space_group_name_H-M   'P 1'
#
loop_
_entity.id
_entity.type
_entity.pdbx_description
1 polymer ?
#
loop_
_entity_poly.entity_id
_entity_poly.type
_entity_poly.pdbx_seq_one_letter_code
_entity_poly.pdbx_strand_id
1 'polypeptide(L)'
;MKKVYDDWKSFFEASKKYKTMPTSFSGKPKMPKYKPKNGRTTSYLTNQITKIRNGNVLSLPGTPLTLKLGKIAHIDGKLQQVRIVPTYGRYVMEVVFKSEDEKEIKRSE
;
A
#
# COMPACT_ATOMS: atom_id res chain seq x y z
N MET A 1 4.77 -5.63 -9.69
CA MET A 1 6.22 -5.38 -9.50
C MET A 1 6.54 -4.28 -8.48
N LYS A 2 5.68 -3.26 -8.28
CA LYS A 2 5.91 -2.12 -7.37
C LYS A 2 6.54 -2.47 -6.00
N LYS A 3 5.96 -3.41 -5.25
CA LYS A 3 6.45 -3.79 -3.91
C LYS A 3 7.91 -4.25 -3.89
N VAL A 4 8.34 -5.03 -4.89
CA VAL A 4 9.72 -5.52 -4.96
C VAL A 4 10.69 -4.37 -5.17
N TYR A 5 10.33 -3.42 -6.04
CA TYR A 5 11.14 -2.22 -6.27
C TYR A 5 11.23 -1.36 -5.01
N ASP A 6 10.10 -1.15 -4.33
CA ASP A 6 10.03 -0.38 -3.08
C ASP A 6 10.89 -1.02 -1.97
N ASP A 7 10.85 -2.35 -1.83
CA ASP A 7 11.65 -3.10 -0.85
C ASP A 7 13.17 -2.93 -1.11
N TRP A 8 13.59 -3.05 -2.37
CA TRP A 8 14.99 -2.85 -2.76
C TRP A 8 15.46 -1.40 -2.59
N LYS A 9 14.65 -0.44 -3.02
CA LYS A 9 14.93 0.99 -2.84
C LYS A 9 15.13 1.33 -1.37
N SER A 10 14.21 0.87 -0.52
CA SER A 10 14.28 1.07 0.94
C SER A 10 15.53 0.43 1.54
N PHE A 11 15.91 -0.77 1.08
CA PHE A 11 17.14 -1.42 1.54
C PHE A 11 18.41 -0.63 1.19
N PHE A 12 18.52 -0.09 -0.02
CA PHE A 12 19.68 0.69 -0.42
C PHE A 12 19.77 2.03 0.33
N GLU A 13 18.63 2.72 0.51
CA GLU A 13 18.54 3.95 1.31
C GLU A 13 18.95 3.70 2.77
N ALA A 14 18.39 2.65 3.39
CA ALA A 14 18.74 2.24 4.75
C ALA A 14 20.22 1.86 4.87
N SER A 15 20.77 1.12 3.89
CA SER A 15 22.17 0.72 3.87
C SER A 15 23.13 1.90 3.76
N LYS A 16 22.77 2.93 2.97
CA LYS A 16 23.53 4.18 2.87
C LYS A 16 23.52 4.93 4.20
N LYS A 17 22.34 5.08 4.83
CA LYS A 17 22.18 5.77 6.12
C LYS A 17 22.87 5.02 7.26
N TYR A 18 22.89 3.69 7.23
CA TYR A 18 23.61 2.88 8.22
C TYR A 18 25.13 3.11 8.16
N LYS A 19 25.70 3.35 6.98
CA LYS A 19 27.14 3.67 6.85
C LYS A 19 27.51 4.99 7.52
N THR A 20 26.60 5.97 7.51
CA THR A 20 26.87 7.30 8.09
C THR A 20 26.44 7.41 9.55
N MET A 21 25.36 6.76 9.95
CA MET A 21 24.80 6.84 11.31
C MET A 21 24.30 5.46 11.80
N PRO A 22 25.23 4.54 12.10
CA PRO A 22 24.87 3.18 12.51
C PRO A 22 24.11 3.12 13.84
N THR A 23 24.34 4.07 14.76
CA THR A 23 23.66 4.15 16.07
C THR A 23 22.16 4.41 15.99
N SER A 24 21.66 4.92 14.85
CA SER A 24 20.23 5.14 14.62
C SER A 24 19.45 3.85 14.26
N PHE A 25 20.15 2.73 14.12
CA PHE A 25 19.58 1.42 13.79
C PHE A 25 19.88 0.41 14.89
N SER A 26 18.95 -0.51 15.14
CA SER A 26 19.18 -1.65 16.04
C SER A 26 20.15 -2.69 15.47
N GLY A 27 20.58 -2.53 14.22
CA GLY A 27 21.54 -3.40 13.55
C GLY A 27 21.62 -3.12 12.05
N LYS A 28 22.50 -3.86 11.37
CA LYS A 28 22.70 -3.72 9.93
C LYS A 28 21.40 -4.06 9.15
N PRO A 29 20.97 -3.21 8.20
CA PRO A 29 19.85 -3.51 7.32
C PRO A 29 20.03 -4.87 6.62
N LYS A 30 18.99 -5.69 6.65
CA LYS A 30 18.98 -7.01 6.02
C LYS A 30 18.50 -6.91 4.58
N MET A 31 19.13 -7.67 3.70
CA MET A 31 18.74 -7.74 2.30
C MET A 31 17.32 -8.32 2.15
N PRO A 32 16.45 -7.71 1.30
CA PRO A 32 15.14 -8.24 1.02
C PRO A 32 15.24 -9.66 0.44
N LYS A 33 14.36 -10.56 0.89
CA LYS A 33 14.25 -11.92 0.36
C LYS A 33 12.94 -12.09 -0.38
N TYR A 34 12.94 -12.98 -1.37
CA TYR A 34 11.70 -13.39 -2.04
C TYR A 34 10.74 -14.04 -1.05
N LYS A 35 9.45 -13.85 -1.30
CA LYS A 35 8.41 -14.54 -0.55
C LYS A 35 8.36 -16.02 -0.98
N PRO A 36 7.87 -16.93 -0.11
CA PRO A 36 7.66 -18.33 -0.48
C PRO A 36 6.75 -18.45 -1.71
N LYS A 37 6.89 -19.53 -2.48
CA LYS A 37 6.11 -19.76 -3.72
C LYS A 37 4.59 -19.63 -3.51
N ASN A 38 4.09 -20.18 -2.41
CA ASN A 38 2.67 -20.12 -2.03
C ASN A 38 2.40 -19.04 -0.94
N GLY A 39 3.35 -18.13 -0.74
CA GLY A 39 3.21 -17.02 0.20
C GLY A 39 2.20 -16.00 -0.29
N ARG A 40 1.42 -15.44 0.64
CA ARG A 40 0.51 -14.33 0.36
C ARG A 40 1.21 -13.00 0.68
N THR A 41 1.00 -11.99 -0.14
CA THR A 41 1.55 -10.64 0.07
C THR A 41 0.51 -9.60 -0.31
N THR A 42 0.72 -8.37 0.12
CA THR A 42 -0.13 -7.24 -0.26
C THR A 42 -0.01 -6.96 -1.76
N SER A 43 -1.16 -6.94 -2.45
CA SER A 43 -1.26 -6.50 -3.83
C SER A 43 -1.65 -5.02 -3.87
N TYR A 44 -0.93 -4.23 -4.66
CA TYR A 44 -1.18 -2.81 -4.84
C TYR A 44 -1.73 -2.57 -6.24
N LEU A 45 -2.93 -2.02 -6.30
CA LEU A 45 -3.60 -1.63 -7.55
C LEU A 45 -3.62 -0.11 -7.62
N THR A 46 -3.05 0.45 -8.68
CA THR A 46 -2.97 1.92 -8.85
C THR A 46 -4.28 2.46 -9.44
N ASN A 47 -4.50 3.77 -9.32
CA ASN A 47 -5.64 4.44 -9.98
C ASN A 47 -5.62 4.33 -11.52
N GLN A 48 -4.50 3.93 -12.12
CA GLN A 48 -4.45 3.68 -13.57
C GLN A 48 -5.28 2.46 -13.99
N ILE A 49 -5.25 1.40 -13.17
CA ILE A 49 -5.91 0.11 -13.45
C ILE A 49 -7.21 -0.08 -12.68
N THR A 50 -7.42 0.69 -11.60
CA THR A 50 -8.57 0.58 -10.71
C THR A 50 -9.35 1.89 -10.75
N LYS A 51 -10.65 1.82 -11.04
CA LYS A 51 -11.52 3.01 -11.16
C LYS A 51 -12.80 2.83 -10.35
N ILE A 52 -13.29 3.92 -9.79
CA ILE A 52 -14.62 4.00 -9.19
C ILE A 52 -15.58 4.46 -10.29
N ARG A 53 -16.56 3.62 -10.61
CA ARG A 53 -17.61 3.88 -11.60
C ARG A 53 -18.90 4.26 -10.87
N ASN A 54 -19.70 5.13 -11.50
CA ASN A 54 -21.02 5.55 -10.99
C ASN A 54 -20.97 6.05 -9.54
N GLY A 55 -19.87 6.70 -9.16
CA GLY A 55 -19.67 7.29 -7.84
C GLY A 55 -19.56 6.31 -6.66
N ASN A 56 -19.69 4.99 -6.84
CA ASN A 56 -19.75 4.06 -5.71
C ASN A 56 -19.24 2.64 -6.00
N VAL A 57 -18.96 2.29 -7.25
CA VAL A 57 -18.60 0.92 -7.63
C VAL A 57 -17.14 0.83 -8.00
N LEU A 58 -16.34 0.14 -7.18
CA LEU A 58 -14.95 -0.15 -7.47
C LEU A 58 -14.84 -1.36 -8.42
N SER A 59 -14.19 -1.18 -9.56
CA SER A 59 -13.88 -2.24 -10.51
C SER A 59 -12.45 -2.75 -10.30
N LEU A 60 -12.30 -4.07 -10.14
CA LEU A 60 -10.98 -4.71 -10.03
C LEU A 60 -10.44 -5.10 -11.42
N PRO A 61 -9.15 -4.85 -11.72
CA PRO A 61 -8.55 -5.17 -13.00
C PRO A 61 -8.48 -6.68 -13.21
N GLY A 62 -8.70 -7.14 -14.44
CA GLY A 62 -8.58 -8.55 -14.82
C GLY A 62 -9.65 -9.48 -14.23
N THR A 63 -10.72 -8.92 -13.63
CA THR A 63 -11.83 -9.70 -13.07
C THR A 63 -13.15 -9.01 -13.34
N PRO A 64 -14.28 -9.75 -13.43
CA PRO A 64 -15.62 -9.15 -13.48
C PRO A 64 -16.10 -8.66 -12.10
N LEU A 65 -15.30 -8.85 -11.04
CA LEU A 65 -15.68 -8.48 -9.68
C LEU A 65 -15.80 -6.97 -9.54
N THR A 66 -16.93 -6.56 -9.00
CA THR A 66 -17.23 -5.18 -8.64
C THR A 66 -17.62 -5.10 -7.17
N LEU A 67 -17.20 -4.03 -6.51
CA LEU A 67 -17.43 -3.83 -5.08
C LEU A 67 -18.12 -2.49 -4.86
N LYS A 68 -19.24 -2.52 -4.14
CA LYS A 68 -19.92 -1.30 -3.69
C LYS A 68 -19.18 -0.76 -2.47
N LEU A 69 -18.66 0.46 -2.58
CA LEU A 69 -17.87 1.11 -1.52
C LEU A 69 -18.74 1.73 -0.43
N GLY A 70 -20.01 2.01 -0.73
CA GLY A 70 -20.94 2.68 0.17
C GLY A 70 -20.42 4.05 0.59
N LYS A 71 -20.45 4.32 1.90
CA LYS A 71 -20.02 5.60 2.49
C LYS A 71 -18.55 5.96 2.17
N ILE A 72 -17.70 4.96 1.90
CA ILE A 72 -16.27 5.16 1.59
C ILE A 72 -16.08 5.90 0.27
N ALA A 73 -17.03 5.79 -0.67
CA ALA A 73 -16.94 6.48 -1.96
C ALA A 73 -17.14 8.00 -1.87
N HIS A 74 -17.74 8.47 -0.77
CA HIS A 74 -18.03 9.88 -0.53
C HIS A 74 -16.93 10.59 0.27
N ILE A 75 -15.78 9.94 0.46
CA ILE A 75 -14.62 10.57 1.06
C ILE A 75 -14.03 11.57 0.06
N ASP A 76 -13.86 12.82 0.49
CA ASP A 76 -13.22 13.84 -0.32
C ASP A 76 -11.74 13.49 -0.59
N GLY A 77 -11.40 13.43 -1.87
CA GLY A 77 -10.04 13.16 -2.31
C GLY A 77 -9.96 12.32 -3.59
N LYS A 78 -8.78 12.33 -4.19
CA LYS A 78 -8.51 11.56 -5.42
C LYS A 78 -8.10 10.14 -5.08
N LEU A 79 -8.73 9.13 -5.67
CA LEU A 79 -8.28 7.74 -5.54
C LEU A 79 -6.80 7.64 -5.92
N GLN A 80 -5.99 7.11 -5.01
CA GLN A 80 -4.56 6.94 -5.22
C GLN A 80 -4.23 5.48 -5.55
N GLN A 81 -4.68 4.56 -4.70
CA GLN A 81 -4.45 3.13 -4.84
C GLN A 81 -5.46 2.31 -4.04
N VAL A 82 -5.63 1.05 -4.43
CA VAL A 82 -6.33 0.03 -3.65
C VAL A 82 -5.31 -1.02 -3.23
N ARG A 83 -5.33 -1.41 -1.95
CA ARG A 83 -4.44 -2.45 -1.40
C ARG A 83 -5.27 -3.65 -1.00
N ILE A 84 -4.86 -4.83 -1.45
CA ILE A 84 -5.45 -6.11 -1.04
C ILE A 84 -4.47 -6.74 -0.07
N VAL A 85 -4.79 -6.71 1.22
CA VAL A 85 -3.93 -7.17 2.32
C VAL A 85 -4.42 -8.52 2.81
N PRO A 86 -3.61 -9.59 2.76
CA PRO A 86 -3.96 -10.85 3.41
C PRO A 86 -3.91 -10.70 4.94
N THR A 87 -5.02 -10.97 5.62
CA THR A 87 -5.19 -10.80 7.06
C THR A 87 -5.99 -11.96 7.64
N TYR A 88 -5.36 -12.80 8.48
CA TYR A 88 -5.98 -13.90 9.23
C TYR A 88 -7.06 -14.70 8.46
N GLY A 89 -6.69 -15.29 7.32
CA GLY A 89 -7.58 -16.13 6.51
C GLY A 89 -8.57 -15.36 5.64
N ARG A 90 -8.52 -14.03 5.65
CA ARG A 90 -9.35 -13.14 4.81
C ARG A 90 -8.45 -12.17 4.04
N TYR A 91 -9.05 -11.45 3.10
CA TYR A 91 -8.40 -10.31 2.45
C TYR A 91 -9.11 -9.03 2.85
N VAL A 92 -8.34 -8.08 3.38
CA VAL A 92 -8.81 -6.73 3.66
C VAL A 92 -8.50 -5.87 2.45
N MET A 93 -9.52 -5.20 1.95
CA MET A 93 -9.37 -4.23 0.88
C MET A 93 -9.34 -2.82 1.45
N GLU A 94 -8.21 -2.16 1.26
CA GLU A 94 -8.01 -0.78 1.70
C GLU A 94 -8.04 0.14 0.48
N VAL A 95 -8.93 1.12 0.49
CA VAL A 95 -9.04 2.13 -0.56
C VAL A 95 -8.36 3.40 -0.05
N VAL A 96 -7.28 3.81 -0.72
CA VAL A 96 -6.45 4.94 -0.31
C VAL A 96 -6.78 6.14 -1.19
N PHE A 97 -7.27 7.21 -0.56
CA PHE A 97 -7.52 8.49 -1.18
C PHE A 97 -6.41 9.47 -0.81
N LYS A 98 -6.02 10.31 -1.78
CA LYS A 98 -5.19 11.48 -1.53
C LYS A 98 -6.12 12.65 -1.20
N SER A 99 -6.08 13.10 0.04
CA SER A 99 -6.77 14.33 0.47
C SER A 99 -6.01 15.56 -0.02
N GLU A 100 -6.73 16.65 -0.25
CA GLU A 100 -6.14 17.96 -0.56
C GLU A 100 -5.71 18.70 0.72
N ASP A 101 -6.30 18.35 1.87
CA ASP A 101 -5.94 18.92 3.17
C ASP A 101 -4.81 18.13 3.81
N GLU A 102 -3.69 18.80 4.10
CA GLU A 102 -2.64 18.28 4.98
C GLU A 102 -3.15 18.30 6.43
N LYS A 103 -3.81 17.22 6.86
CA LYS A 103 -4.13 17.04 8.28
C LYS A 103 -2.86 16.61 9.01
N GLU A 104 -2.38 17.44 9.93
CA GLU A 104 -1.29 17.07 10.84
C GLU A 104 -1.64 15.77 11.57
N ILE A 105 -0.74 14.78 11.50
CA ILE A 105 -0.89 13.52 12.20
C ILE A 105 -0.62 13.78 13.69
N LYS A 106 -1.67 14.11 14.45
CA LYS A 106 -1.61 14.14 15.91
C LYS A 106 -1.50 12.70 16.42
N ARG A 107 -0.29 12.29 16.81
CA ARG A 107 -0.11 11.05 17.57
C ARG A 107 -0.54 11.35 19.01
N SER A 108 -1.54 10.63 19.50
CA SER A 108 -1.80 10.58 20.94
C SER A 108 -0.64 9.87 21.62
N GLU A 109 -0.07 10.49 22.65
CA GLU A 109 0.92 9.87 23.56
C GLU A 109 0.34 8.65 24.27
#